data_AF-A0A2W6CNW6-F1
#
_entry.id   AF-A0A2W6CNW6-F1
#
_cell.length_a   1.000
_cell.length_b   1.000
_cell.length_c   1.000
_cell.angle_alpha   90.00
_cell.angle_beta   90.00
_cell.angle_gamma   90.00
#
_symmetry.space_group_name_H-M   'P 1'
#
loop_
_entity.id
_entity.type
_entity.pdbx_description
1 polymer ?
#
loop_
_entity_poly.entity_id
_entity_poly.type
_entity_poly.pdbx_seq_one_letter_code
_entity_poly.pdbx_strand_id
1 'polypeptide(L)'
;MAVVIALIRGFTRSQTDRVGNLWVDVTRGILRLLLPIAVVLVAGGEVQNFAGSPDITTLAGAHQSVPGDPVASQEAIKEVGTNGGGFYNANSAPPV
;
A
#
# COMPACT_ATOMS: atom_id res chain seq x y z
N MET A 1 11.99 3.48 -4.42
CA MET A 1 12.70 3.29 -3.14
C MET A 1 14.11 2.70 -3.29
N ALA A 2 14.29 1.46 -3.78
CA ALA A 2 15.61 0.79 -3.79
C ALA A 2 16.70 1.52 -4.61
N VAL A 3 16.35 2.12 -5.75
CA VAL A 3 17.28 2.91 -6.57
C VAL A 3 17.82 4.12 -5.81
N VAL A 4 16.94 4.86 -5.11
CA VAL A 4 17.34 6.02 -4.29
C VAL A 4 18.28 5.59 -3.15
N ILE A 5 18.01 4.44 -2.51
CA ILE A 5 18.89 3.89 -1.47
C ILE A 5 20.28 3.56 -2.05
N ALA A 6 20.34 2.93 -3.22
CA ALA A 6 21.61 2.63 -3.89
C ALA A 6 22.37 3.92 -4.26
N LEU A 7 21.67 4.94 -4.75
CA LEU A 7 22.26 6.25 -5.09
C LEU A 7 22.85 6.94 -3.85
N ILE A 8 22.10 7.00 -2.73
CA ILE A 8 22.59 7.56 -1.46
C ILE A 8 23.84 6.82 -0.98
N ARG A 9 23.87 5.48 -1.08
CA ARG A 9 25.06 4.69 -0.74
C ARG A 9 26.26 5.00 -1.64
N GLY A 10 26.02 5.22 -2.94
CA GLY A 10 27.06 5.62 -3.90
C GLY A 10 27.74 6.94 -3.53
N PHE A 11 27.02 7.89 -2.94
CA PHE A 11 27.60 9.15 -2.46
C PHE A 11 28.23 9.06 -1.07
N THR A 12 27.70 8.21 -0.19
CA THR A 12 28.09 8.18 1.24
C THR A 12 29.23 7.21 1.55
N ARG A 13 29.40 6.14 0.77
CA ARG A 13 30.47 5.16 0.98
C ARG A 13 31.71 5.56 0.20
N SER A 14 32.87 5.44 0.84
CA SER A 14 34.18 5.60 0.20
C SER A 14 34.92 4.26 0.15
N GLN A 15 35.88 4.15 -0.77
CA GLN A 15 36.78 2.99 -0.91
C GLN A 15 36.07 1.64 -1.14
N THR A 16 34.92 1.64 -1.82
CA THR A 16 34.23 0.43 -2.25
C THR A 16 33.64 0.62 -3.65
N ASP A 17 33.60 -0.46 -4.42
CA ASP A 17 32.98 -0.58 -5.73
C ASP A 17 31.51 -1.07 -5.65
N ARG A 18 30.96 -1.26 -4.44
CA ARG A 18 29.63 -1.86 -4.22
C ARG A 18 28.62 -0.90 -3.61
N VAL A 19 27.40 -0.90 -4.16
CA VAL A 19 26.26 -0.09 -3.69
C VAL A 19 25.24 -0.87 -2.83
N GLY A 20 25.52 -2.14 -2.51
CA GLY A 20 24.68 -2.98 -1.66
C GLY A 20 24.01 -4.13 -2.41
N ASN A 21 22.85 -4.59 -1.93
CA ASN A 21 22.11 -5.71 -2.51
C ASN A 21 20.65 -5.29 -2.75
N LEU A 22 20.25 -5.28 -4.03
CA LEU A 22 18.90 -4.90 -4.46
C LEU A 22 17.81 -5.70 -3.75
N TRP A 23 17.97 -7.01 -3.62
CA TRP A 23 16.98 -7.89 -3.01
C TRP A 23 16.77 -7.56 -1.53
N VAL A 24 17.85 -7.24 -0.81
CA VAL A 24 17.76 -6.81 0.58
C VAL A 24 16.98 -5.50 0.70
N ASP A 25 17.22 -4.55 -0.20
CA ASP A 25 16.54 -3.24 -0.18
C ASP A 25 15.05 -3.36 -0.51
N VAL A 26 14.72 -4.16 -1.53
CA VAL A 26 13.32 -4.42 -1.91
C VAL A 26 12.58 -5.16 -0.80
N THR A 27 13.14 -6.27 -0.29
CA THR A 27 12.51 -7.05 0.79
C THR A 27 12.34 -6.23 2.06
N ARG A 28 13.34 -5.40 2.43
CA ARG A 28 13.19 -4.50 3.59
C ARG A 28 12.16 -3.41 3.35
N GLY A 29 12.07 -2.86 2.13
CA GLY A 29 11.02 -1.91 1.77
C GLY A 29 9.63 -2.48 1.93
N ILE A 30 9.41 -3.68 1.40
CA ILE A 30 8.11 -4.35 1.50
C ILE A 30 7.80 -4.67 2.97
N LEU A 31 8.70 -5.36 3.68
CA LEU A 31 8.40 -5.87 5.02
C LEU A 31 8.47 -4.84 6.14
N ARG A 32 9.26 -3.78 5.99
CA ARG A 32 9.52 -2.81 7.08
C ARG A 32 8.98 -1.41 6.81
N LEU A 33 8.50 -1.13 5.60
CA LEU A 33 7.87 0.14 5.26
C LEU A 33 6.43 -0.08 4.78
N LEU A 34 6.24 -0.83 3.69
CA LEU A 34 4.92 -0.97 3.06
C LEU A 34 3.95 -1.79 3.93
N LEU A 35 4.39 -2.95 4.42
CA LEU A 35 3.55 -3.84 5.23
C LEU A 35 3.09 -3.18 6.55
N PRO A 36 3.95 -2.52 7.35
CA PRO A 36 3.50 -1.82 8.56
C PRO A 36 2.49 -0.71 8.26
N ILE A 37 2.68 0.06 7.18
CA ILE A 37 1.74 1.10 6.77
C ILE A 37 0.38 0.50 6.41
N ALA A 38 0.36 -0.60 5.64
CA ALA A 38 -0.88 -1.30 5.33
C ALA A 38 -1.61 -1.78 6.60
N VAL A 39 -0.88 -2.28 7.61
CA VAL A 39 -1.47 -2.67 8.90
C VAL A 39 -2.06 -1.46 9.64
N VAL A 40 -1.40 -0.31 9.63
CA VAL A 40 -1.93 0.93 10.22
C VAL A 40 -3.19 1.40 9.50
N LEU A 41 -3.23 1.31 8.17
CA LEU A 41 -4.42 1.64 7.37
C LEU A 41 -5.60 0.72 7.72
N VAL A 42 -5.38 -0.59 7.83
CA VAL A 42 -6.41 -1.54 8.29
C VAL A 42 -6.91 -1.18 9.69
N ALA A 43 -6.01 -0.82 10.61
CA ALA A 43 -6.39 -0.36 11.95
C ALA A 43 -7.17 0.96 11.92
N GLY A 44 -6.96 1.79 10.89
CA GLY A 44 -7.68 3.03 10.62
C GLY A 44 -9.05 2.84 9.96
N GLY A 45 -9.41 1.62 9.56
CA GLY A 45 -10.71 1.27 8.97
C GLY A 45 -10.67 0.85 7.51
N GLU A 46 -9.52 0.98 6.83
CA GLU A 46 -9.39 0.64 5.40
C GLU A 46 -9.64 -0.85 5.14
N VAL A 47 -10.36 -1.14 4.06
CA VAL A 47 -10.67 -2.53 3.67
C VAL A 47 -9.41 -3.31 3.31
N GLN A 48 -9.27 -4.51 3.88
CA GLN A 48 -8.22 -5.47 3.49
C GLN A 48 -8.75 -6.90 3.58
N ASN A 49 -9.48 -7.34 2.56
CA ASN A 49 -9.94 -8.72 2.45
C ASN A 49 -10.09 -9.15 0.98
N PHE A 50 -10.52 -10.39 0.76
CA PHE A 50 -10.82 -10.96 -0.55
C PHE A 50 -12.27 -11.44 -0.62
N ALA A 51 -13.17 -10.83 0.15
CA ALA A 51 -14.59 -11.14 0.06
C ALA A 51 -15.14 -10.66 -1.29
N GLY A 52 -16.29 -11.19 -1.72
CA GLY A 52 -17.02 -10.57 -2.82
C GLY A 52 -17.64 -9.24 -2.39
N SER A 53 -18.57 -8.72 -3.19
CA SER A 53 -19.37 -7.54 -2.83
C SER A 53 -20.73 -7.97 -2.24
N PRO A 54 -20.84 -8.22 -0.92
CA PRO A 54 -22.12 -8.60 -0.32
C PRO A 54 -23.17 -7.50 -0.50
N ASP A 55 -24.38 -7.92 -0.83
CA ASP A 55 -25.56 -7.05 -0.81
C ASP A 55 -26.09 -6.95 0.62
N ILE A 56 -26.19 -5.71 1.12
CA ILE A 56 -26.74 -5.42 2.44
C ILE A 56 -28.03 -4.61 2.31
N THR A 57 -29.02 -4.96 3.13
CA THR A 57 -30.25 -4.20 3.26
C THR A 57 -30.02 -3.05 4.25
N THR A 58 -30.23 -1.83 3.79
CA THR A 58 -30.12 -0.61 4.60
C THR A 58 -31.27 -0.48 5.59
N LEU A 59 -31.14 0.43 6.55
CA LEU A 59 -32.21 0.75 7.51
C LEU A 59 -33.50 1.25 6.84
N ALA A 60 -33.40 1.83 5.63
CA ALA A 60 -34.54 2.27 4.83
C ALA A 60 -35.13 1.17 3.92
N GLY A 61 -34.58 -0.06 3.98
CA GLY A 61 -35.02 -1.19 3.17
C GLY A 61 -34.44 -1.26 1.75
N ALA A 62 -33.60 -0.31 1.34
CA ALA A 62 -32.89 -0.36 0.06
C ALA A 62 -31.72 -1.36 0.12
N HIS A 63 -31.34 -1.95 -1.02
CA HIS A 63 -30.17 -2.81 -1.14
C HIS A 63 -28.96 -2.01 -1.65
N GLN A 64 -27.79 -2.25 -1.05
CA GLN A 64 -26.51 -1.71 -1.52
C GLN A 64 -25.46 -2.82 -1.54
N SER A 65 -24.61 -2.83 -2.57
CA SER A 65 -23.47 -3.73 -2.66
C SER A 65 -22.23 -3.04 -2.08
N VAL A 66 -21.57 -3.67 -1.11
CA VAL A 66 -20.37 -3.12 -0.47
C VAL A 66 -19.15 -3.92 -0.93
N PRO A 67 -18.16 -3.32 -1.62
CA PRO A 67 -16.99 -4.04 -2.09
C PRO A 67 -16.10 -4.55 -0.94
N GLY A 68 -15.65 -5.81 -1.04
CA GLY A 68 -14.62 -6.38 -0.19
C GLY A 68 -13.33 -6.54 -0.97
N ASP A 69 -12.33 -5.69 -0.72
CA ASP A 69 -11.16 -5.61 -1.60
C ASP A 69 -9.85 -5.42 -0.81
N PRO A 70 -8.68 -5.77 -1.37
CA PRO A 70 -7.39 -5.63 -0.71
C PRO A 70 -6.84 -4.19 -0.77
N VAL A 71 -7.67 -3.22 -0.37
CA VAL A 71 -7.43 -1.77 -0.56
C VAL A 71 -6.23 -1.28 0.24
N ALA A 72 -6.16 -1.54 1.54
CA ALA A 72 -5.12 -0.99 2.42
C ALA A 72 -3.68 -1.25 1.92
N SER A 73 -3.42 -2.45 1.38
CA SER A 73 -2.11 -2.82 0.82
C SER A 73 -1.80 -2.07 -0.48
N GLN A 74 -2.80 -1.83 -1.32
CA GLN A 74 -2.64 -1.05 -2.54
C GLN A 74 -2.43 0.43 -2.21
N GLU A 75 -3.19 0.95 -1.25
CA GLU A 75 -3.09 2.33 -0.74
C GLU A 75 -1.68 2.61 -0.20
N ALA A 76 -1.14 1.72 0.62
CA ALA A 76 0.22 1.84 1.13
C ALA A 76 1.25 1.93 -0.01
N ILE A 77 1.08 1.15 -1.08
CA ILE A 77 1.97 1.18 -2.25
C ILE A 77 1.77 2.45 -3.07
N LYS A 78 0.52 2.86 -3.31
CA LYS A 78 0.23 3.96 -4.24
C LYS A 78 0.65 5.31 -3.66
N GLU A 79 0.48 5.51 -2.36
CA GLU A 79 0.80 6.77 -1.70
C GLU A 79 2.33 6.89 -1.49
N VAL A 80 2.97 5.85 -0.94
CA VAL A 80 4.43 5.85 -0.74
C VAL A 80 5.19 5.78 -2.07
N GLY A 81 4.67 5.04 -3.04
CA GLY A 81 5.26 4.86 -4.36
C GLY A 81 4.93 5.99 -5.35
N THR A 82 4.06 6.94 -4.96
CA THR A 82 3.53 7.99 -5.84
C THR A 82 2.94 7.46 -7.15
N ASN A 83 2.28 6.30 -7.10
CA ASN A 83 1.70 5.64 -8.27
C ASN A 83 0.31 6.20 -8.62
N GLY A 84 -0.48 6.58 -7.60
CA GLY A 84 -1.80 7.21 -7.78
C GLY A 84 -2.96 6.31 -8.26
N GLY A 85 -2.75 5.00 -8.47
CA GLY A 85 -3.81 4.08 -8.90
C GLY A 85 -4.68 3.59 -7.74
N GLY A 86 -5.86 4.19 -7.56
CA GLY A 86 -6.84 3.77 -6.55
C GLY A 86 -7.63 2.52 -6.92
N PHE A 87 -8.15 1.84 -5.91
CA PHE A 87 -9.03 0.68 -6.09
C PHE A 87 -10.41 1.08 -6.65
N TYR A 88 -10.94 2.18 -6.16
CA TYR A 88 -12.26 2.71 -6.52
C TYR A 88 -12.18 3.89 -7.48
N ASN A 89 -13.31 4.25 -8.10
CA ASN A 89 -13.39 5.40 -9.00
C ASN A 89 -13.09 6.73 -8.27
N ALA A 90 -13.65 6.90 -7.07
CA ALA A 90 -13.18 7.95 -6.17
C ALA A 90 -11.88 7.49 -5.51
N ASN A 91 -10.78 8.20 -5.77
CA ASN A 91 -9.45 7.86 -5.26
C ASN A 91 -9.12 8.69 -4.01
N SER A 92 -8.68 8.04 -2.92
CA SER A 92 -8.26 8.70 -1.65
C SER A 92 -9.33 9.58 -0.98
N ALA A 93 -10.59 9.40 -1.37
CA ALA A 93 -11.79 10.06 -0.85
C ALA A 93 -12.89 9.08 -0.36
N PRO A 94 -12.91 7.79 -0.73
CA PRO A 94 -13.86 6.85 -0.16
C PRO A 94 -13.66 6.72 1.35
N PRO A 95 -14.76 6.59 2.12
CA PRO A 95 -14.70 6.34 3.56
C PRO A 95 -14.60 4.85 3.92
N VAL A 96 -14.48 3.98 2.91
CA VAL A 96 -14.58 2.52 3.06
C VAL A 96 -13.29 1.89 3.54
#